data_AF-A0A1U7Z1M3-F1
#
_entry.id   AF-A0A1U7Z1M3-F1
#
_cell.length_a   1.000
_cell.length_b   1.000
_cell.length_c   1.000
_cell.angle_alpha   90.00
_cell.angle_beta   90.00
_cell.angle_gamma   90.00
#
_symmetry.space_group_name_H-M   'P 1'
#
loop_
_entity.id
_entity.type
_entity.pdbx_description
1 polymer ?
#
loop_
_entity_poly.entity_id
_entity_poly.type
_entity_poly.pdbx_seq_one_letter_code
_entity_poly.pdbx_strand_id
1 'polypeptide(L)'
;MFQMHAEMCMWGRRCDLHFATITFKNVRTGPNWFIPYLFISLHSRLSLLYSYCINPWSFSDIIMASTLLSSLQIVKSSCSSFTDNQNFNHHRRRKTFFCLNVSEEISITEPGTQQDERKSIGCFEKVPHTDNLVLKSPGPPQHAGPLVSALETSSKQDAASFHFPGHNRGRAAPPLLTRLIGTRPFLHDLPELPELDNLFSPEGPILYAQRQAAKLFGSSETWFLVGGTTCGIQAAIMATCSPGNVLILPRNSHISAISAMVLSGALPKYIIPEYNMEWDITGGVTPSQVEKTIKELEAEGLKASAVFVTSPTYHGICSNLSEITQICHSCGIPIIVDEAHGAHFGFHPKLPGSALKQGVDLAVQSTHKVLCSLTQSSMLHMAGDIVDRERIRSCLQTLQSTSPSYLLLASLDAATAQLAENPKTVFNEAIELAIEATQIIKSIPGISVLDFSSFSNISTIDLLRITIGLWQLGLSGYEADKILCSDHGVIAELAGTRSLTFAINLGTCRRDIERLVFGLKQLSTTFFRYGGSERKLLNTDCAPFADFGTRLSPREAFFASKRRVSVAESLGEVSGEIICPYPPGIPVVIPGEVITARALDYLLGVKNNGAVISGASDSQLSSMLVCNL
;
A
#
# COMPACT_ATOMS: atom_id res chain seq x y z
N MET A 1 -50.62 -19.19 -8.31
CA MET A 1 -49.56 -20.18 -8.62
C MET A 1 -48.39 -19.79 -7.72
N PHE A 2 -48.03 -20.57 -6.70
CA PHE A 2 -47.29 -21.86 -6.76
C PHE A 2 -45.85 -21.64 -7.29
N GLN A 3 -44.78 -22.03 -6.57
CA GLN A 3 -44.70 -22.65 -5.23
C GLN A 3 -43.33 -22.44 -4.53
N MET A 4 -43.33 -22.66 -3.21
CA MET A 4 -42.27 -22.97 -2.21
C MET A 4 -40.87 -23.40 -2.74
N HIS A 5 -39.75 -23.24 -2.02
CA HIS A 5 -39.55 -23.61 -0.60
C HIS A 5 -38.55 -22.74 0.18
N ALA A 6 -38.54 -22.93 1.50
CA ALA A 6 -37.57 -22.40 2.44
C ALA A 6 -37.25 -23.48 3.49
N GLU A 7 -36.05 -23.42 4.07
CA GLU A 7 -35.70 -24.12 5.31
C GLU A 7 -35.00 -23.13 6.25
N MET A 8 -35.48 -23.01 7.49
CA MET A 8 -34.73 -23.46 8.68
C MET A 8 -35.54 -23.27 9.98
N CYS A 9 -35.38 -24.27 10.84
CA CYS A 9 -35.90 -24.54 12.18
C CYS A 9 -36.51 -23.41 13.04
N MET A 10 -37.55 -23.82 13.78
CA MET A 10 -37.98 -23.14 15.01
C MET A 10 -36.89 -23.18 16.10
N TRP A 11 -36.76 -22.12 16.90
CA TRP A 11 -37.19 -22.07 18.30
C TRP A 11 -37.18 -20.61 18.80
N GLY A 12 -38.05 -20.27 19.75
CA GLY A 12 -38.51 -18.87 19.90
C GLY A 12 -37.81 -18.02 20.96
N ARG A 13 -37.64 -16.73 20.64
CA ARG A 13 -37.87 -15.59 21.54
C ARG A 13 -38.55 -14.46 20.75
N ARG A 14 -39.42 -13.67 21.40
CA ARG A 14 -40.11 -12.53 20.76
C ARG A 14 -39.24 -11.27 20.82
N CYS A 15 -39.15 -10.56 19.70
CA CYS A 15 -38.84 -9.14 19.62
C CYS A 15 -39.87 -8.51 18.68
N ASP A 16 -40.55 -7.45 19.11
CA ASP A 16 -41.59 -6.81 18.31
C ASP A 16 -40.98 -5.88 17.25
N LEU A 17 -41.12 -6.23 15.96
CA LEU A 17 -40.83 -5.32 14.85
C LEU A 17 -42.11 -4.59 14.43
N HIS A 18 -42.13 -3.26 14.58
CA HIS A 18 -43.11 -2.41 13.91
C HIS A 18 -42.77 -2.28 12.42
N PHE A 19 -43.59 -2.87 11.55
CA PHE A 19 -43.52 -2.65 10.11
C PHE A 19 -44.08 -1.28 9.73
N ALA A 20 -43.28 -0.49 8.99
CA ALA A 20 -43.76 0.71 8.31
C ALA A 20 -44.23 0.36 6.89
N THR A 21 -45.52 0.54 6.60
CA THR A 21 -46.09 0.26 5.27
C THR A 21 -45.93 1.47 4.35
N ILE A 22 -45.16 1.33 3.27
CA ILE A 22 -45.04 2.34 2.21
C ILE A 22 -46.08 2.05 1.13
N THR A 23 -46.89 3.04 0.76
CA THR A 23 -47.93 2.92 -0.28
C THR A 23 -47.79 4.04 -1.31
N PHE A 24 -47.47 3.67 -2.57
CA PHE A 24 -47.45 4.62 -3.68
C PHE A 24 -48.86 4.82 -4.26
N LYS A 25 -49.24 6.07 -4.53
CA LYS A 25 -50.44 6.43 -5.31
C LYS A 25 -50.07 7.42 -6.40
N ASN A 26 -50.29 7.02 -7.65
CA ASN A 26 -50.18 7.92 -8.80
C ASN A 26 -51.46 8.78 -8.91
N VAL A 27 -51.29 10.10 -8.97
CA VAL A 27 -52.38 11.05 -9.25
C VAL A 27 -52.14 11.63 -10.65
N ARG A 28 -53.18 11.64 -11.51
CA ARG A 28 -53.11 12.26 -12.84
C ARG A 28 -53.24 13.79 -12.73
N THR A 29 -52.25 14.52 -13.23
CA THR A 29 -52.29 15.98 -13.38
C THR A 29 -51.92 16.39 -14.81
N GLY A 30 -52.89 16.33 -15.72
CA GLY A 30 -52.70 16.70 -17.13
C GLY A 30 -51.88 15.69 -17.95
N PRO A 31 -51.63 16.00 -19.25
CA PRO A 31 -50.77 15.19 -20.10
C PRO A 31 -49.27 15.45 -19.86
N ASN A 32 -48.50 14.36 -19.89
CA ASN A 32 -47.04 14.31 -20.12
C ASN A 32 -46.05 14.62 -18.97
N TRP A 33 -46.46 14.70 -17.69
CA TRP A 33 -45.50 14.63 -16.57
C TRP A 33 -46.01 13.79 -15.39
N PHE A 34 -45.11 13.04 -14.76
CA PHE A 34 -45.30 12.35 -13.48
C PHE A 34 -44.34 12.92 -12.44
N ILE A 35 -44.81 13.17 -11.22
CA ILE A 35 -43.98 13.55 -10.06
C ILE A 35 -44.36 12.63 -8.89
N PRO A 36 -43.44 11.82 -8.34
CA PRO A 36 -43.71 10.99 -7.19
C PRO A 36 -43.69 11.82 -5.90
N TYR A 37 -44.71 11.67 -5.06
CA TYR A 37 -44.75 12.22 -3.70
C TYR A 37 -44.70 11.08 -2.68
N LEU A 38 -43.83 11.20 -1.68
CA LEU A 38 -43.72 10.27 -0.57
C LEU A 38 -44.58 10.77 0.61
N PHE A 39 -45.55 9.97 1.04
CA PHE A 39 -46.31 10.21 2.27
C PHE A 39 -45.84 9.25 3.37
N ILE A 40 -45.41 9.81 4.49
CA ILE A 40 -45.13 9.07 5.73
C ILE A 40 -46.15 9.52 6.77
N SER A 41 -46.94 8.58 7.30
CA SER A 41 -47.92 8.85 8.36
C SER A 41 -47.40 8.33 9.69
N LEU A 42 -47.08 9.25 10.60
CA LEU A 42 -46.72 8.94 11.99
C LEU A 42 -47.89 9.31 12.90
N HIS A 43 -48.53 8.31 13.52
CA HIS A 43 -49.50 8.54 14.58
C HIS A 43 -48.76 8.87 15.88
N SER A 44 -49.07 10.03 16.46
CA SER A 44 -48.47 10.54 17.70
C SER A 44 -49.53 10.77 18.76
N ARG A 45 -49.16 10.59 20.05
CA ARG A 45 -49.88 11.14 21.20
C ARG A 45 -49.07 11.00 22.50
N LEU A 46 -48.31 12.05 22.84
CA LEU A 46 -48.28 12.71 24.16
C LEU A 46 -47.41 13.96 24.06
N SER A 47 -47.56 14.90 24.99
CA SER A 47 -47.39 16.33 24.68
C SER A 47 -46.58 17.14 25.70
N LEU A 48 -45.64 17.91 25.15
CA LEU A 48 -45.22 19.26 25.58
C LEU A 48 -44.91 19.52 27.06
N LEU A 49 -43.64 19.83 27.33
CA LEU A 49 -43.28 21.18 27.79
C LEU A 49 -41.87 21.56 27.29
N TYR A 50 -41.59 22.86 27.19
CA TYR A 50 -40.45 23.43 26.46
C TYR A 50 -39.41 24.03 27.40
N SER A 51 -38.13 23.90 27.06
CA SER A 51 -37.11 24.94 27.24
C SER A 51 -35.90 24.66 26.36
N TYR A 52 -35.74 25.47 25.30
CA TYR A 52 -34.53 25.57 24.49
C TYR A 52 -34.18 27.04 24.40
N CYS A 53 -33.01 27.43 24.90
CA CYS A 53 -32.38 28.71 24.56
C CYS A 53 -31.33 28.45 23.47
N ILE A 54 -31.24 29.36 22.51
CA ILE A 54 -30.37 29.23 21.33
C ILE A 54 -29.43 30.42 21.26
N ASN A 55 -28.15 30.14 20.96
CA ASN A 55 -27.11 31.10 20.55
C ASN A 55 -26.58 32.08 21.63
N PRO A 56 -25.39 32.70 21.43
CA PRO A 56 -24.62 32.79 20.19
C PRO A 56 -23.18 32.23 20.19
N TRP A 57 -22.67 32.06 18.96
CA TRP A 57 -21.25 31.82 18.66
C TRP A 57 -20.41 33.10 18.73
N SER A 58 -19.20 33.00 19.30
CA SER A 58 -17.95 33.72 18.96
C SER A 58 -16.85 33.23 19.95
N PHE A 59 -15.53 33.33 19.74
CA PHE A 59 -14.71 34.17 18.84
C PHE A 59 -13.48 33.39 18.31
N SER A 60 -13.37 33.21 17.00
CA SER A 60 -12.11 33.29 16.23
C SER A 60 -12.41 33.40 14.73
N ASP A 61 -11.44 33.86 13.94
CA ASP A 61 -11.38 33.71 12.47
C ASP A 61 -12.49 34.35 11.61
N ILE A 62 -12.79 35.63 11.85
CA ILE A 62 -13.18 36.55 10.77
C ILE A 62 -12.27 37.78 10.77
N ILE A 63 -11.28 37.79 9.87
CA ILE A 63 -10.60 39.00 9.40
C ILE A 63 -10.56 38.99 7.87
N MET A 64 -11.67 39.40 7.25
CA MET A 64 -11.67 40.13 5.98
C MET A 64 -13.03 40.80 5.71
N ALA A 65 -13.00 41.89 4.95
CA ALA A 65 -14.14 42.56 4.31
C ALA A 65 -15.26 43.13 5.21
N SER A 66 -14.98 44.28 5.82
CA SER A 66 -15.84 45.46 5.59
C SER A 66 -15.16 46.34 4.52
N THR A 67 -15.81 47.20 3.73
CA THR A 67 -17.19 47.70 3.76
C THR A 67 -17.69 47.86 2.31
N LEU A 68 -19.01 47.79 2.06
CA LEU A 68 -19.57 47.95 0.71
C LEU A 68 -20.86 48.80 0.76
N LEU A 69 -20.80 50.06 0.32
CA LEU A 69 -21.89 50.84 -0.32
C LEU A 69 -21.51 52.32 -0.54
N SER A 70 -21.22 52.70 -1.78
CA SER A 70 -21.55 54.02 -2.34
C SER A 70 -21.60 53.92 -3.87
N SER A 71 -22.61 54.52 -4.49
CA SER A 71 -23.00 54.23 -5.88
C SER A 71 -22.64 55.36 -6.84
N LEU A 72 -22.39 55.00 -8.11
CA LEU A 72 -22.49 55.84 -9.32
C LEU A 72 -21.47 56.98 -9.52
N GLN A 73 -21.31 57.35 -10.81
CA GLN A 73 -20.67 58.58 -11.33
C GLN A 73 -19.15 58.73 -11.07
N ILE A 74 -18.26 58.98 -12.04
CA ILE A 74 -18.37 59.69 -13.33
C ILE A 74 -17.34 59.17 -14.35
N VAL A 75 -17.62 59.32 -15.66
CA VAL A 75 -16.62 59.25 -16.74
C VAL A 75 -16.34 60.67 -17.25
N LYS A 76 -15.10 61.17 -17.16
CA LYS A 76 -14.52 62.16 -18.11
C LYS A 76 -13.06 62.56 -17.78
N SER A 77 -12.37 63.04 -18.82
CA SER A 77 -11.05 63.70 -18.85
C SER A 77 -9.84 62.83 -18.43
N SER A 78 -8.64 62.98 -19.03
CA SER A 78 -8.17 64.03 -19.97
C SER A 78 -7.55 63.45 -21.24
N CYS A 79 -7.60 64.19 -22.36
CA CYS A 79 -6.89 63.86 -23.59
C CYS A 79 -6.42 65.14 -24.32
N SER A 80 -5.13 65.45 -24.18
CA SER A 80 -4.36 66.52 -24.84
C SER A 80 -2.92 66.46 -24.29
N SER A 81 -1.84 66.69 -25.04
CA SER A 81 -1.68 67.01 -26.47
C SER A 81 -0.25 66.69 -26.95
N PHE A 82 -0.08 66.63 -28.29
CA PHE A 82 1.13 66.80 -29.12
C PHE A 82 2.41 67.36 -28.43
N THR A 83 3.65 66.99 -28.81
CA THR A 83 4.23 66.86 -30.19
C THR A 83 5.41 65.86 -30.30
N ASP A 84 5.65 65.32 -31.52
CA ASP A 84 6.96 65.07 -32.18
C ASP A 84 8.02 64.10 -31.56
N ASN A 85 8.82 63.29 -32.29
CA ASN A 85 8.97 63.07 -33.76
C ASN A 85 9.63 61.68 -34.10
N GLN A 86 9.67 61.34 -35.40
CA GLN A 86 10.50 60.33 -36.11
C GLN A 86 10.26 58.79 -36.03
N ASN A 87 9.50 58.31 -37.02
CA ASN A 87 9.88 57.30 -38.05
C ASN A 87 10.63 55.98 -37.69
N PHE A 88 10.05 54.83 -38.08
CA PHE A 88 10.44 54.13 -39.34
C PHE A 88 9.37 53.09 -39.78
N ASN A 89 9.52 52.49 -40.97
CA ASN A 89 8.60 51.54 -41.63
C ASN A 89 9.24 50.13 -41.77
N HIS A 90 8.56 49.00 -42.10
CA HIS A 90 7.24 48.73 -42.73
C HIS A 90 6.75 47.30 -42.26
N HIS A 91 5.75 46.53 -42.77
CA HIS A 91 4.79 46.56 -43.89
C HIS A 91 3.46 45.84 -43.50
N ARG A 92 3.05 44.75 -44.20
CA ARG A 92 1.82 43.93 -44.04
C ARG A 92 1.98 42.54 -44.71
N ARG A 93 1.31 41.50 -44.20
CA ARG A 93 0.23 40.74 -44.93
C ARG A 93 -0.32 39.54 -44.13
N ARG A 94 -1.60 39.20 -44.37
CA ARG A 94 -2.30 37.98 -43.92
C ARG A 94 -2.23 36.89 -45.01
N LYS A 95 -2.40 35.62 -44.63
CA LYS A 95 -3.01 34.57 -45.48
C LYS A 95 -3.87 33.61 -44.65
N THR A 96 -4.94 33.15 -45.28
CA THR A 96 -5.85 32.04 -44.87
C THR A 96 -6.19 31.30 -46.16
N PHE A 97 -6.29 29.97 -46.16
CA PHE A 97 -6.72 29.23 -47.36
C PHE A 97 -7.53 27.96 -47.03
N PHE A 98 -8.51 27.69 -47.89
CA PHE A 98 -9.25 26.44 -48.01
C PHE A 98 -8.44 25.41 -48.83
N CYS A 99 -8.88 24.15 -48.83
CA CYS A 99 -8.49 23.16 -49.84
C CYS A 99 -9.73 22.42 -50.39
N LEU A 100 -9.64 21.86 -51.60
CA LEU A 100 -10.71 21.19 -52.35
C LEU A 100 -10.19 19.89 -52.98
N ASN A 101 -11.10 18.96 -53.28
CA ASN A 101 -10.80 17.69 -53.94
C ASN A 101 -10.69 17.82 -55.46
N VAL A 102 -9.89 16.94 -56.09
CA VAL A 102 -10.04 16.48 -57.48
C VAL A 102 -9.73 14.97 -57.50
N SER A 103 -10.36 14.24 -58.43
CA SER A 103 -10.24 12.78 -58.62
C SER A 103 -9.77 12.48 -60.06
N GLU A 104 -9.32 11.24 -60.32
CA GLU A 104 -9.16 10.70 -61.68
C GLU A 104 -9.45 9.18 -61.71
N GLU A 105 -9.90 8.67 -62.87
CA GLU A 105 -10.39 7.29 -63.10
C GLU A 105 -9.67 6.64 -64.30
N ILE A 106 -9.82 5.30 -64.49
CA ILE A 106 -9.70 4.48 -65.73
C ILE A 106 -9.56 2.99 -65.31
N SER A 107 -10.19 1.95 -65.91
CA SER A 107 -11.17 1.83 -67.00
C SER A 107 -11.97 0.50 -66.93
N ILE A 108 -12.87 0.24 -67.89
CA ILE A 108 -13.99 -0.75 -67.88
C ILE A 108 -13.78 -1.93 -68.86
N THR A 109 -14.38 -3.09 -68.59
CA THR A 109 -14.91 -4.03 -69.62
C THR A 109 -16.11 -4.87 -69.11
N GLU A 110 -17.03 -5.23 -70.01
CA GLU A 110 -18.32 -5.93 -69.75
C GLU A 110 -18.46 -7.21 -70.66
N PRO A 111 -19.67 -7.78 -70.94
CA PRO A 111 -20.45 -8.68 -70.08
C PRO A 111 -20.85 -10.02 -70.77
N GLY A 112 -21.71 -10.84 -70.14
CA GLY A 112 -22.38 -11.98 -70.79
C GLY A 112 -23.64 -12.48 -70.06
N THR A 113 -24.69 -12.88 -70.79
CA THR A 113 -26.04 -13.20 -70.25
C THR A 113 -26.75 -14.36 -70.96
N GLN A 114 -27.42 -15.24 -70.20
CA GLN A 114 -28.59 -16.08 -70.59
C GLN A 114 -29.25 -16.60 -69.29
N GLN A 115 -30.55 -16.38 -69.05
CA GLN A 115 -31.71 -17.24 -69.38
C GLN A 115 -31.63 -18.66 -68.76
N ASP A 116 -32.47 -19.11 -67.82
CA ASP A 116 -33.94 -19.02 -67.57
C ASP A 116 -34.67 -20.31 -67.98
N GLU A 117 -35.07 -21.15 -67.00
CA GLU A 117 -36.34 -21.90 -67.06
C GLU A 117 -36.77 -22.49 -65.69
N ARG A 118 -37.97 -23.10 -65.64
CA ARG A 118 -38.73 -23.42 -64.41
C ARG A 118 -38.78 -24.92 -64.10
N LYS A 119 -38.88 -25.28 -62.80
CA LYS A 119 -39.83 -26.30 -62.30
C LYS A 119 -40.04 -26.24 -60.78
N SER A 120 -41.04 -26.96 -60.29
CA SER A 120 -41.65 -26.84 -58.96
C SER A 120 -41.74 -28.19 -58.22
N ILE A 121 -42.27 -28.15 -56.98
CA ILE A 121 -42.63 -29.28 -56.08
C ILE A 121 -41.49 -29.80 -55.19
N GLY A 122 -41.74 -29.96 -53.88
CA GLY A 122 -40.97 -30.90 -53.03
C GLY A 122 -40.75 -30.55 -51.56
N CYS A 123 -41.78 -30.71 -50.71
CA CYS A 123 -41.72 -30.99 -49.25
C CYS A 123 -40.93 -30.11 -48.25
N PHE A 124 -41.34 -30.20 -46.98
CA PHE A 124 -40.58 -29.76 -45.81
C PHE A 124 -39.43 -30.73 -45.52
N GLU A 125 -38.26 -30.22 -45.11
CA GLU A 125 -37.53 -30.83 -43.98
C GLU A 125 -36.69 -29.82 -43.18
N LYS A 126 -36.05 -30.29 -42.09
CA LYS A 126 -35.65 -29.51 -40.91
C LYS A 126 -34.54 -28.48 -41.19
N VAL A 127 -34.65 -27.33 -40.52
CA VAL A 127 -33.54 -26.38 -40.33
C VAL A 127 -32.46 -27.03 -39.44
N PRO A 128 -31.18 -27.08 -39.86
CA PRO A 128 -30.09 -27.56 -39.00
C PRO A 128 -29.80 -26.58 -37.86
N HIS A 129 -29.34 -27.09 -36.72
CA HIS A 129 -28.72 -26.24 -35.70
C HIS A 129 -27.44 -25.62 -36.28
N THR A 130 -27.36 -24.29 -36.32
CA THR A 130 -26.08 -23.59 -36.49
C THR A 130 -25.35 -23.61 -35.16
N ASP A 131 -24.20 -24.30 -35.11
CA ASP A 131 -23.36 -24.36 -33.91
C ASP A 131 -22.96 -22.97 -33.42
N ASN A 132 -22.78 -22.85 -32.10
CA ASN A 132 -22.26 -21.63 -31.50
C ASN A 132 -20.87 -21.30 -32.08
N LEU A 133 -20.76 -20.14 -32.74
CA LEU A 133 -19.48 -19.52 -33.05
C LEU A 133 -18.81 -19.05 -31.74
N VAL A 134 -18.22 -20.00 -31.02
CA VAL A 134 -17.22 -19.72 -30.00
C VAL A 134 -16.08 -18.99 -30.68
N LEU A 135 -16.04 -17.67 -30.51
CA LEU A 135 -14.89 -16.84 -30.86
C LEU A 135 -13.69 -17.42 -30.10
N LYS A 136 -12.83 -18.15 -30.83
CA LYS A 136 -11.54 -18.60 -30.29
C LYS A 136 -10.81 -17.37 -29.78
N SER A 137 -10.52 -17.35 -28.49
CA SER A 137 -9.66 -16.33 -27.91
C SER A 137 -8.35 -16.27 -28.71
N PRO A 138 -7.87 -15.07 -29.09
CA PRO A 138 -6.58 -14.97 -29.74
C PRO A 138 -5.52 -15.56 -28.80
N GLY A 139 -4.61 -16.36 -29.36
CA GLY A 139 -3.47 -16.89 -28.60
C GLY A 139 -2.69 -15.74 -27.94
N PRO A 140 -2.13 -15.94 -26.74
CA PRO A 140 -1.63 -14.85 -25.90
C PRO A 140 -0.60 -14.01 -26.67
N PRO A 141 -0.80 -12.68 -26.78
CA PRO A 141 0.15 -11.83 -27.47
C PRO A 141 1.49 -11.84 -26.72
N GLN A 142 2.59 -11.89 -27.48
CA GLN A 142 3.96 -11.84 -26.93
C GLN A 142 4.34 -10.41 -26.53
N HIS A 143 3.56 -9.80 -25.65
CA HIS A 143 3.76 -8.44 -25.15
C HIS A 143 4.26 -8.45 -23.70
N ALA A 144 5.22 -7.58 -23.42
CA ALA A 144 5.76 -7.35 -22.10
C ALA A 144 4.73 -6.58 -21.25
N GLY A 145 3.81 -7.33 -20.64
CA GLY A 145 2.69 -6.83 -19.85
C GLY A 145 1.32 -7.15 -20.48
N PRO A 146 0.74 -8.34 -20.24
CA PRO A 146 -0.55 -8.74 -20.84
C PRO A 146 -1.73 -7.90 -20.32
N LEU A 147 -1.74 -7.54 -19.03
CA LEU A 147 -2.80 -6.74 -18.43
C LEU A 147 -2.67 -5.26 -18.83
N VAL A 148 -1.44 -4.75 -18.91
CA VAL A 148 -1.17 -3.42 -19.50
C VAL A 148 -1.70 -3.36 -20.93
N SER A 149 -1.41 -4.38 -21.74
CA SER A 149 -1.88 -4.49 -23.13
C SER A 149 -3.40 -4.60 -23.24
N ALA A 150 -4.04 -5.37 -22.33
CA ALA A 150 -5.49 -5.51 -22.28
C ALA A 150 -6.18 -4.19 -21.91
N LEU A 151 -5.67 -3.46 -20.91
CA LEU A 151 -6.19 -2.15 -20.51
C LEU A 151 -5.97 -1.06 -21.56
N GLU A 152 -4.86 -1.10 -22.30
CA GLU A 152 -4.65 -0.19 -23.43
C GLU A 152 -5.58 -0.52 -24.61
N THR A 153 -5.91 -1.80 -24.80
CA THR A 153 -6.86 -2.26 -25.83
C THR A 153 -8.29 -1.89 -25.46
N SER A 154 -8.73 -2.17 -24.23
CA SER A 154 -10.07 -1.83 -23.73
C SER A 154 -10.29 -0.32 -23.69
N SER A 155 -9.29 0.48 -23.29
CA SER A 155 -9.44 1.96 -23.24
C SER A 155 -9.65 2.61 -24.63
N LYS A 156 -9.16 1.97 -25.70
CA LYS A 156 -9.34 2.40 -27.10
C LYS A 156 -10.71 2.05 -27.69
N GLN A 157 -11.50 1.17 -27.07
CA GLN A 157 -12.82 0.81 -27.56
C GLN A 157 -13.84 1.95 -27.34
N ASP A 158 -14.57 2.34 -28.39
CA ASP A 158 -15.72 3.25 -28.27
C ASP A 158 -17.00 2.48 -27.87
N ALA A 159 -16.93 1.87 -26.69
CA ALA A 159 -18.05 1.13 -26.12
C ALA A 159 -19.05 2.06 -25.42
N ALA A 160 -20.34 1.73 -25.53
CA ALA A 160 -21.40 2.40 -24.77
C ALA A 160 -21.38 1.92 -23.30
N SER A 161 -20.53 2.53 -22.47
CA SER A 161 -20.35 2.16 -21.06
C SER A 161 -21.57 2.46 -20.20
N PHE A 162 -22.22 1.39 -19.73
CA PHE A 162 -23.28 1.38 -18.71
C PHE A 162 -22.82 0.67 -17.41
N HIS A 163 -21.51 0.62 -17.17
CA HIS A 163 -20.88 -0.02 -16.02
C HIS A 163 -20.21 1.01 -15.08
N PHE A 164 -19.91 0.59 -13.84
CA PHE A 164 -19.04 1.34 -12.92
C PHE A 164 -17.58 1.38 -13.43
N PRO A 165 -16.69 2.26 -12.93
CA PRO A 165 -16.90 3.33 -11.95
C PRO A 165 -17.69 4.55 -12.49
N GLY A 166 -18.34 5.28 -11.57
CA GLY A 166 -19.30 6.34 -11.89
C GLY A 166 -18.74 7.56 -12.63
N HIS A 167 -17.42 7.72 -12.74
CA HIS A 167 -16.81 8.74 -13.58
C HIS A 167 -16.91 8.44 -15.09
N ASN A 168 -17.44 7.26 -15.47
CA ASN A 168 -17.74 6.82 -16.84
C ASN A 168 -16.60 7.14 -17.83
N ARG A 169 -15.49 6.40 -17.72
CA ARG A 169 -14.30 6.53 -18.59
C ARG A 169 -13.82 7.98 -18.75
N GLY A 170 -13.76 8.72 -17.63
CA GLY A 170 -13.35 10.12 -17.55
C GLY A 170 -14.41 11.16 -17.90
N ARG A 171 -15.56 10.78 -18.49
CA ARG A 171 -16.61 11.71 -18.94
C ARG A 171 -17.25 12.52 -17.80
N ALA A 172 -17.23 11.98 -16.58
CA ALA A 172 -17.67 12.63 -15.35
C ALA A 172 -16.55 12.71 -14.28
N ALA A 173 -15.28 12.79 -14.71
CA ALA A 173 -14.15 12.93 -13.79
C ALA A 173 -14.14 14.30 -13.08
N PRO A 174 -13.85 14.38 -11.75
CA PRO A 174 -13.83 15.64 -11.01
C PRO A 174 -12.81 16.65 -11.58
N PRO A 175 -13.22 17.90 -11.94
CA PRO A 175 -12.32 18.89 -12.57
C PRO A 175 -11.14 19.35 -11.70
N LEU A 176 -11.12 19.06 -10.40
CA LEU A 176 -9.94 19.24 -9.55
C LEU A 176 -8.88 18.17 -9.84
N LEU A 177 -9.26 16.89 -9.83
CA LEU A 177 -8.36 15.77 -10.06
C LEU A 177 -7.90 15.69 -11.53
N THR A 178 -8.81 15.95 -12.48
CA THR A 178 -8.48 15.99 -13.92
C THR A 178 -7.44 17.07 -14.26
N ARG A 179 -7.35 18.17 -13.49
CA ARG A 179 -6.29 19.18 -13.64
C ARG A 179 -4.93 18.75 -13.07
N LEU A 180 -4.90 17.77 -12.18
CA LEU A 180 -3.68 17.25 -11.56
C LEU A 180 -3.07 16.08 -12.34
N ILE A 181 -3.90 15.10 -12.75
CA ILE A 181 -3.44 13.84 -13.38
C ILE A 181 -3.94 13.64 -14.83
N GLY A 182 -4.65 14.62 -15.38
CA GLY A 182 -5.30 14.51 -16.70
C GLY A 182 -6.52 13.58 -16.71
N THR A 183 -7.07 13.34 -17.90
CA THR A 183 -8.20 12.39 -18.10
C THR A 183 -7.76 10.94 -18.28
N ARG A 184 -6.51 10.69 -18.70
CA ARG A 184 -6.04 9.35 -19.09
C ARG A 184 -6.16 8.28 -17.99
N PRO A 185 -5.85 8.54 -16.70
CA PRO A 185 -6.02 7.51 -15.67
C PRO A 185 -7.46 6.97 -15.58
N PHE A 186 -8.46 7.84 -15.74
CA PHE A 186 -9.88 7.49 -15.75
C PHE A 186 -10.33 6.69 -16.98
N LEU A 187 -9.49 6.53 -18.02
CA LEU A 187 -9.75 5.63 -19.16
C LEU A 187 -9.28 4.19 -18.89
N HIS A 188 -8.40 3.99 -17.91
CA HIS A 188 -7.83 2.71 -17.52
C HIS A 188 -8.30 2.25 -16.12
N ASP A 189 -8.91 3.14 -15.32
CA ASP A 189 -9.72 2.76 -14.16
C ASP A 189 -11.06 2.17 -14.63
N LEU A 190 -11.04 0.86 -14.85
CA LEU A 190 -12.10 0.02 -15.38
C LEU A 190 -12.45 -1.07 -14.35
N PRO A 191 -13.68 -1.62 -14.37
CA PRO A 191 -14.07 -2.72 -13.50
C PRO A 191 -13.58 -4.05 -14.07
N GLU A 192 -13.98 -5.16 -13.44
CA GLU A 192 -13.89 -6.51 -13.98
C GLU A 192 -14.76 -6.65 -15.25
N LEU A 193 -14.18 -6.31 -16.41
CA LEU A 193 -14.78 -6.53 -17.73
C LEU A 193 -14.31 -7.89 -18.31
N PRO A 194 -15.08 -8.55 -19.18
CA PRO A 194 -14.73 -9.87 -19.71
C PRO A 194 -13.36 -9.95 -20.40
N GLU A 195 -12.90 -8.86 -21.02
CA GLU A 195 -11.57 -8.78 -21.65
C GLU A 195 -10.43 -8.40 -20.69
N LEU A 196 -10.74 -8.08 -19.44
CA LEU A 196 -9.80 -7.63 -18.41
C LEU A 196 -9.56 -8.66 -17.29
N ASP A 197 -10.24 -9.81 -17.31
CA ASP A 197 -10.12 -10.90 -16.32
C ASP A 197 -10.72 -10.56 -14.93
N ASN A 198 -10.85 -11.56 -14.04
CA ASN A 198 -11.28 -11.38 -12.64
C ASN A 198 -10.11 -11.74 -11.69
N LEU A 199 -9.83 -10.91 -10.67
CA LEU A 199 -8.65 -11.09 -9.81
C LEU A 199 -8.68 -12.35 -8.92
N PHE A 200 -9.88 -12.86 -8.60
CA PHE A 200 -10.07 -14.00 -7.69
C PHE A 200 -10.32 -15.32 -8.43
N SER A 201 -10.69 -15.26 -9.71
CA SER A 201 -10.82 -16.40 -10.62
C SER A 201 -10.19 -16.07 -11.98
N PRO A 202 -8.86 -15.84 -12.04
CA PRO A 202 -8.21 -15.33 -13.25
C PRO A 202 -7.99 -16.43 -14.30
N GLU A 203 -8.41 -16.17 -15.54
CA GLU A 203 -8.32 -17.08 -16.70
C GLU A 203 -7.50 -16.49 -17.88
N GLY A 204 -7.28 -15.17 -17.88
CA GLY A 204 -6.78 -14.39 -19.02
C GLY A 204 -5.64 -13.43 -18.66
N PRO A 205 -5.73 -12.12 -18.98
CA PRO A 205 -4.63 -11.16 -18.77
C PRO A 205 -4.04 -11.10 -17.35
N ILE A 206 -4.85 -11.22 -16.29
CA ILE A 206 -4.36 -11.23 -14.90
C ILE A 206 -3.61 -12.55 -14.65
N LEU A 207 -4.16 -13.70 -15.08
CA LEU A 207 -3.49 -15.00 -14.99
C LEU A 207 -2.14 -15.01 -15.70
N TYR A 208 -2.04 -14.39 -16.88
CA TYR A 208 -0.81 -14.34 -17.67
C TYR A 208 0.24 -13.38 -17.06
N ALA A 209 -0.19 -12.28 -16.44
CA ALA A 209 0.69 -11.40 -15.68
C ALA A 209 1.25 -12.11 -14.43
N GLN A 210 0.38 -12.72 -13.63
CA GLN A 210 0.76 -13.51 -12.44
C GLN A 210 1.74 -14.65 -12.78
N ARG A 211 1.51 -15.39 -13.87
CA ARG A 211 2.41 -16.47 -14.33
C ARG A 211 3.77 -15.95 -14.79
N GLN A 212 3.84 -14.78 -15.40
CA GLN A 212 5.13 -14.16 -15.74
C GLN A 212 5.88 -13.67 -14.50
N ALA A 213 5.18 -13.11 -13.51
CA ALA A 213 5.77 -12.76 -12.23
C ALA A 213 6.30 -14.01 -11.49
N ALA A 214 5.50 -15.07 -11.37
CA ALA A 214 5.94 -16.33 -10.75
C ALA A 214 7.22 -16.88 -11.41
N LYS A 215 7.26 -16.91 -12.75
CA LYS A 215 8.44 -17.33 -13.52
C LYS A 215 9.67 -16.42 -13.29
N LEU A 216 9.48 -15.10 -13.15
CA LEU A 216 10.56 -14.13 -12.97
C LEU A 216 11.16 -14.18 -11.56
N PHE A 217 10.31 -14.20 -10.54
CA PHE A 217 10.71 -14.22 -9.13
C PHE A 217 11.12 -15.63 -8.65
N GLY A 218 10.73 -16.69 -9.37
CA GLY A 218 11.10 -18.08 -9.07
C GLY A 218 10.13 -18.79 -8.12
N SER A 219 8.84 -18.47 -8.20
CA SER A 219 7.79 -19.03 -7.35
C SER A 219 6.93 -20.07 -8.11
N SER A 220 6.24 -20.96 -7.38
CA SER A 220 5.26 -21.90 -7.97
C SER A 220 3.94 -21.20 -8.30
N GLU A 221 3.52 -20.25 -7.47
CA GLU A 221 2.38 -19.34 -7.72
C GLU A 221 2.71 -17.93 -7.19
N THR A 222 2.13 -16.89 -7.81
CA THR A 222 2.25 -15.49 -7.40
C THR A 222 0.87 -14.84 -7.49
N TRP A 223 0.47 -14.11 -6.45
CA TRP A 223 -0.76 -13.31 -6.41
C TRP A 223 -0.45 -11.82 -6.41
N PHE A 224 -1.16 -11.08 -7.26
CA PHE A 224 -1.11 -9.63 -7.28
C PHE A 224 -2.00 -9.06 -6.17
N LEU A 225 -1.45 -8.11 -5.41
CA LEU A 225 -2.10 -7.52 -4.25
C LEU A 225 -2.38 -6.03 -4.47
N VAL A 226 -3.62 -5.65 -4.24
CA VAL A 226 -4.11 -4.26 -4.20
C VAL A 226 -4.43 -3.78 -2.78
N GLY A 227 -4.26 -4.63 -1.77
CA GLY A 227 -4.33 -4.27 -0.34
C GLY A 227 -2.97 -4.06 0.34
N GLY A 228 -1.91 -3.91 -0.46
CA GLY A 228 -0.52 -3.84 0.00
C GLY A 228 -0.02 -5.14 0.63
N THR A 229 1.24 -5.15 1.07
CA THR A 229 1.86 -6.30 1.76
C THR A 229 1.12 -6.63 3.06
N THR A 230 0.40 -5.67 3.65
CA THR A 230 -0.52 -5.88 4.77
C THR A 230 -1.54 -6.98 4.49
N CYS A 231 -2.25 -6.96 3.36
CA CYS A 231 -3.24 -8.01 3.07
C CYS A 231 -2.57 -9.36 2.74
N GLY A 232 -1.37 -9.35 2.15
CA GLY A 232 -0.59 -10.56 1.90
C GLY A 232 -0.10 -11.24 3.18
N ILE A 233 0.43 -10.47 4.13
CA ILE A 233 0.85 -10.97 5.46
C ILE A 233 -0.36 -11.50 6.24
N GLN A 234 -1.49 -10.79 6.21
CA GLN A 234 -2.75 -11.24 6.80
C GLN A 234 -3.22 -12.56 6.16
N ALA A 235 -3.20 -12.67 4.83
CA ALA A 235 -3.60 -13.89 4.13
C ALA A 235 -2.69 -15.08 4.42
N ALA A 236 -1.36 -14.86 4.42
CA ALA A 236 -0.37 -15.89 4.75
C ALA A 236 -0.61 -16.45 6.17
N ILE A 237 -0.76 -15.59 7.17
CA ILE A 237 -0.97 -15.99 8.57
C ILE A 237 -2.36 -16.62 8.78
N MET A 238 -3.42 -16.15 8.10
CA MET A 238 -4.76 -16.78 8.16
C MET A 238 -4.83 -18.14 7.44
N ALA A 239 -4.01 -18.35 6.41
CA ALA A 239 -3.92 -19.61 5.70
C ALA A 239 -3.09 -20.67 6.45
N THR A 240 -2.11 -20.28 7.27
CA THR A 240 -1.30 -21.21 8.08
C THR A 240 -1.85 -21.41 9.50
N CYS A 241 -2.34 -20.35 10.15
CA CYS A 241 -2.74 -20.38 11.57
C CYS A 241 -4.27 -20.30 11.76
N SER A 242 -4.82 -21.30 12.45
CA SER A 242 -6.21 -21.29 12.94
C SER A 242 -6.32 -20.61 14.32
N PRO A 243 -7.52 -20.27 14.81
CA PRO A 243 -7.70 -19.71 16.16
C PRO A 243 -7.05 -20.60 17.24
N GLY A 244 -6.30 -19.98 18.16
CA GLY A 244 -5.57 -20.66 19.23
C GLY A 244 -4.28 -21.38 18.80
N ASN A 245 -3.92 -21.37 17.50
CA ASN A 245 -2.62 -21.87 17.04
C ASN A 245 -1.49 -20.92 17.42
N VAL A 246 -0.29 -21.44 17.67
CA VAL A 246 0.89 -20.63 17.95
C VAL A 246 1.60 -20.21 16.66
N LEU A 247 1.92 -18.93 16.56
CA LEU A 247 2.78 -18.33 15.53
C LEU A 247 4.10 -17.90 16.19
N ILE A 248 5.24 -18.40 15.71
CA ILE A 248 6.55 -17.85 16.09
C ILE A 248 6.81 -16.62 15.22
N LEU A 249 7.15 -15.49 15.83
CA LEU A 249 7.49 -14.24 15.11
C LEU A 249 8.42 -13.34 15.94
N PRO A 250 9.24 -12.47 15.33
CA PRO A 250 10.04 -11.52 16.09
C PRO A 250 9.18 -10.38 16.67
N ARG A 251 9.50 -9.92 17.89
CA ARG A 251 8.73 -8.89 18.60
C ARG A 251 8.80 -7.50 17.94
N ASN A 252 9.72 -7.29 17.02
CA ASN A 252 9.80 -6.10 16.15
C ASN A 252 9.02 -6.25 14.82
N SER A 253 8.12 -7.23 14.69
CA SER A 253 7.27 -7.40 13.50
C SER A 253 6.42 -6.16 13.22
N HIS A 254 6.20 -5.86 11.94
CA HIS A 254 5.32 -4.78 11.50
C HIS A 254 3.86 -5.00 11.94
N ILE A 255 3.11 -3.90 12.15
CA ILE A 255 1.71 -3.89 12.60
C ILE A 255 0.75 -4.80 11.79
N SER A 256 1.06 -5.09 10.52
CA SER A 256 0.31 -6.06 9.71
C SER A 256 0.27 -7.46 10.35
N ALA A 257 1.38 -7.98 10.87
CA ALA A 257 1.43 -9.28 11.53
C ALA A 257 0.57 -9.30 12.81
N ILE A 258 0.55 -8.19 13.57
CA ILE A 258 -0.30 -8.06 14.76
C ILE A 258 -1.78 -8.05 14.38
N SER A 259 -2.15 -7.30 13.33
CA SER A 259 -3.53 -7.31 12.80
C SER A 259 -3.94 -8.70 12.28
N ALA A 260 -2.99 -9.46 11.71
CA ALA A 260 -3.24 -10.83 11.27
C ALA A 260 -3.53 -11.78 12.44
N MET A 261 -2.89 -11.60 13.59
CA MET A 261 -3.22 -12.34 14.83
C MET A 261 -4.61 -11.96 15.38
N VAL A 262 -5.04 -10.70 15.26
CA VAL A 262 -6.42 -10.31 15.60
C VAL A 262 -7.44 -11.04 14.71
N LEU A 263 -7.18 -11.08 13.40
CA LEU A 263 -8.08 -11.70 12.40
C LEU A 263 -8.12 -13.23 12.50
N SER A 264 -6.96 -13.90 12.54
CA SER A 264 -6.83 -15.37 12.65
C SER A 264 -7.15 -15.90 14.05
N GLY A 265 -6.89 -15.11 15.10
CA GLY A 265 -6.86 -15.62 16.48
C GLY A 265 -5.63 -16.45 16.81
N ALA A 266 -4.56 -16.35 16.04
CA ALA A 266 -3.26 -16.94 16.37
C ALA A 266 -2.63 -16.28 17.62
N LEU A 267 -1.89 -17.08 18.38
CA LEU A 267 -1.20 -16.68 19.61
C LEU A 267 0.29 -16.45 19.34
N PRO A 268 0.89 -15.33 19.76
CA PRO A 268 2.31 -15.05 19.53
C PRO A 268 3.22 -15.85 20.48
N LYS A 269 4.27 -16.47 19.92
CA LYS A 269 5.50 -16.83 20.64
C LYS A 269 6.63 -15.94 20.10
N TYR A 270 7.00 -14.92 20.87
CA TYR A 270 7.91 -13.89 20.39
C TYR A 270 9.39 -14.30 20.47
N ILE A 271 10.13 -14.07 19.38
CA ILE A 271 11.59 -13.97 19.38
C ILE A 271 11.98 -12.52 19.66
N ILE A 272 13.01 -12.29 20.48
CA ILE A 272 13.60 -10.96 20.69
C ILE A 272 14.89 -10.88 19.86
N PRO A 273 14.94 -10.09 18.77
CA PRO A 273 16.13 -9.98 17.94
C PRO A 273 17.34 -9.38 18.69
N GLU A 274 18.53 -9.57 18.13
CA GLU A 274 19.72 -8.84 18.58
C GLU A 274 19.48 -7.31 18.45
N TYR A 275 19.98 -6.53 19.40
CA TYR A 275 19.80 -5.07 19.43
C TYR A 275 21.14 -4.38 19.66
N ASN A 276 21.53 -3.51 18.73
CA ASN A 276 22.76 -2.75 18.83
C ASN A 276 22.47 -1.37 19.45
N MET A 277 23.02 -1.15 20.66
CA MET A 277 22.84 0.06 21.46
C MET A 277 23.57 1.30 20.89
N GLU A 278 24.63 1.12 20.09
CA GLU A 278 25.33 2.23 19.44
C GLU A 278 24.53 2.77 18.23
N TRP A 279 23.77 1.90 17.57
CA TRP A 279 22.95 2.26 16.41
C TRP A 279 21.50 2.61 16.76
N ASP A 280 20.96 2.10 17.88
CA ASP A 280 19.51 1.97 18.14
C ASP A 280 18.80 1.23 16.99
N ILE A 281 19.34 0.06 16.64
CA ILE A 281 18.87 -0.77 15.53
C ILE A 281 18.80 -2.25 15.96
N THR A 282 17.72 -2.91 15.54
CA THR A 282 17.53 -4.35 15.67
C THR A 282 18.15 -5.11 14.50
N GLY A 283 18.87 -6.19 14.80
CA GLY A 283 19.32 -7.17 13.82
C GLY A 283 18.17 -8.02 13.24
N GLY A 284 18.55 -9.00 12.41
CA GLY A 284 17.64 -10.04 11.93
C GLY A 284 17.31 -11.10 13.00
N VAL A 285 16.53 -12.11 12.59
CA VAL A 285 16.30 -13.32 13.39
C VAL A 285 17.42 -14.32 13.10
N THR A 286 17.99 -14.94 14.14
CA THR A 286 19.02 -15.98 13.94
C THR A 286 18.42 -17.39 13.84
N PRO A 287 19.08 -18.33 13.15
CA PRO A 287 18.70 -19.75 13.15
C PRO A 287 18.63 -20.32 14.58
N SER A 288 19.60 -19.98 15.43
CA SER A 288 19.66 -20.40 16.83
C SER A 288 18.51 -19.86 17.70
N GLN A 289 17.96 -18.68 17.40
CA GLN A 289 16.75 -18.18 18.06
C GLN A 289 15.53 -19.01 17.67
N VAL A 290 15.35 -19.32 16.38
CA VAL A 290 14.22 -20.13 15.90
C VAL A 290 14.29 -21.55 16.47
N GLU A 291 15.45 -22.19 16.43
CA GLU A 291 15.65 -23.53 16.97
C GLU A 291 15.34 -23.59 18.48
N LYS A 292 15.80 -22.58 19.25
CA LYS A 292 15.51 -22.44 20.68
C LYS A 292 14.01 -22.27 20.94
N THR A 293 13.33 -21.39 20.21
CA THR A 293 11.91 -21.10 20.41
C THR A 293 10.99 -22.26 19.99
N ILE A 294 11.39 -23.07 18.99
CA ILE A 294 10.70 -24.33 18.68
C ILE A 294 10.82 -25.31 19.84
N LYS A 295 12.05 -25.56 20.35
CA LYS A 295 12.30 -26.47 21.48
C LYS A 295 11.58 -26.04 22.77
N GLU A 296 11.42 -24.73 23.00
CA GLU A 296 10.62 -24.19 24.11
C GLU A 296 9.14 -24.54 23.97
N LEU A 297 8.55 -24.41 22.78
CA LEU A 297 7.15 -24.81 22.56
C LEU A 297 6.97 -26.32 22.69
N GLU A 298 7.90 -27.12 22.17
CA GLU A 298 7.87 -28.59 22.30
C GLU A 298 7.93 -29.03 23.77
N ALA A 299 8.75 -28.35 24.60
CA ALA A 299 8.80 -28.57 26.05
C ALA A 299 7.52 -28.09 26.79
N GLU A 300 6.83 -27.09 26.25
CA GLU A 300 5.49 -26.64 26.70
C GLU A 300 4.35 -27.56 26.21
N GLY A 301 4.65 -28.59 25.40
CA GLY A 301 3.65 -29.50 24.81
C GLY A 301 2.88 -28.91 23.63
N LEU A 302 3.40 -27.84 23.04
CA LEU A 302 2.80 -27.07 21.94
C LEU A 302 3.58 -27.27 20.63
N LYS A 303 2.92 -27.03 19.49
CA LYS A 303 3.58 -26.92 18.18
C LYS A 303 3.21 -25.58 17.53
N ALA A 304 4.19 -24.93 16.91
CA ALA A 304 3.94 -23.77 16.06
C ALA A 304 3.32 -24.17 14.72
N SER A 305 2.30 -23.45 14.26
CA SER A 305 1.68 -23.66 12.94
C SER A 305 2.43 -22.94 11.82
N ALA A 306 3.27 -21.95 12.15
CA ALA A 306 4.19 -21.30 11.23
C ALA A 306 5.32 -20.58 11.99
N VAL A 307 6.42 -20.30 11.29
CA VAL A 307 7.44 -19.31 11.67
C VAL A 307 7.34 -18.11 10.73
N PHE A 308 7.26 -16.91 11.28
CA PHE A 308 7.26 -15.65 10.53
C PHE A 308 8.57 -14.88 10.78
N VAL A 309 9.20 -14.39 9.71
CA VAL A 309 10.44 -13.60 9.78
C VAL A 309 10.32 -12.35 8.90
N THR A 310 10.65 -11.17 9.42
CA THR A 310 10.88 -9.98 8.58
C THR A 310 12.34 -10.00 8.10
N SER A 311 12.54 -10.09 6.79
CA SER A 311 13.88 -10.10 6.18
C SER A 311 13.80 -9.59 4.73
N PRO A 312 14.48 -8.48 4.38
CA PRO A 312 15.38 -7.71 5.24
C PRO A 312 14.61 -6.85 6.27
N THR A 313 15.30 -6.42 7.33
CA THR A 313 14.78 -5.33 8.18
C THR A 313 14.75 -4.01 7.39
N TYR A 314 14.10 -2.99 7.95
CA TYR A 314 14.01 -1.66 7.33
C TYR A 314 15.39 -1.04 7.01
N HIS A 315 16.42 -1.41 7.79
CA HIS A 315 17.81 -0.98 7.64
C HIS A 315 18.63 -1.86 6.66
N GLY A 316 17.97 -2.78 5.93
CA GLY A 316 18.60 -3.67 4.97
C GLY A 316 19.20 -4.97 5.56
N ILE A 317 19.07 -5.21 6.86
CA ILE A 317 19.72 -6.36 7.53
C ILE A 317 18.99 -7.67 7.17
N CYS A 318 19.73 -8.65 6.62
CA CYS A 318 19.16 -9.93 6.20
C CYS A 318 19.35 -11.03 7.26
N SER A 319 18.31 -11.84 7.47
CA SER A 319 18.39 -13.08 8.27
C SER A 319 18.93 -14.23 7.41
N ASN A 320 19.54 -15.26 8.01
CA ASN A 320 19.94 -16.48 7.28
C ASN A 320 18.72 -17.39 7.03
N LEU A 321 17.92 -17.02 6.02
CA LEU A 321 16.67 -17.72 5.73
C LEU A 321 16.90 -19.18 5.30
N SER A 322 18.02 -19.50 4.63
CA SER A 322 18.33 -20.88 4.22
C SER A 322 18.41 -21.85 5.41
N GLU A 323 19.10 -21.45 6.48
CA GLU A 323 19.26 -22.28 7.69
C GLU A 323 17.99 -22.28 8.54
N ILE A 324 17.29 -21.14 8.66
CA ILE A 324 15.99 -21.07 9.33
C ILE A 324 14.97 -21.99 8.63
N THR A 325 14.89 -21.96 7.30
CA THR A 325 14.02 -22.84 6.50
C THR A 325 14.34 -24.32 6.77
N GLN A 326 15.61 -24.71 6.78
CA GLN A 326 16.02 -26.09 7.08
C GLN A 326 15.56 -26.55 8.47
N ILE A 327 15.67 -25.69 9.49
CA ILE A 327 15.16 -25.96 10.84
C ILE A 327 13.63 -26.12 10.80
N CYS A 328 12.89 -25.15 10.24
CA CYS A 328 11.43 -25.18 10.14
C CYS A 328 10.91 -26.43 9.42
N HIS A 329 11.50 -26.77 8.27
CA HIS A 329 11.12 -27.93 7.46
C HIS A 329 11.45 -29.25 8.16
N SER A 330 12.54 -29.33 8.94
CA SER A 330 12.85 -30.53 9.75
C SER A 330 11.79 -30.85 10.81
N CYS A 331 11.12 -29.82 11.35
CA CYS A 331 9.99 -29.95 12.26
C CYS A 331 8.63 -30.05 11.54
N GLY A 332 8.58 -29.96 10.21
CA GLY A 332 7.35 -29.85 9.43
C GLY A 332 6.52 -28.63 9.82
N ILE A 333 7.15 -27.45 9.82
CA ILE A 333 6.55 -26.14 10.09
C ILE A 333 6.81 -25.24 8.86
N PRO A 334 5.80 -24.60 8.25
CA PRO A 334 6.00 -23.67 7.15
C PRO A 334 6.65 -22.35 7.61
N ILE A 335 7.44 -21.74 6.73
CA ILE A 335 8.03 -20.42 6.94
C ILE A 335 7.37 -19.33 6.08
N ILE A 336 7.04 -18.20 6.71
CA ILE A 336 6.52 -16.99 6.09
C ILE A 336 7.60 -15.91 6.22
N VAL A 337 7.94 -15.24 5.12
CA VAL A 337 8.83 -14.08 5.14
C VAL A 337 8.13 -12.82 4.66
N ASP A 338 8.17 -11.81 5.53
CA ASP A 338 7.92 -10.43 5.16
C ASP A 338 9.19 -9.87 4.51
N GLU A 339 9.20 -9.95 3.17
CA GLU A 339 10.25 -9.45 2.28
C GLU A 339 9.83 -8.07 1.71
N ALA A 340 9.04 -7.29 2.48
CA ALA A 340 8.54 -5.98 2.07
C ALA A 340 9.63 -5.05 1.50
N HIS A 341 10.83 -5.11 2.06
CA HIS A 341 11.97 -4.28 1.70
C HIS A 341 13.02 -5.00 0.81
N GLY A 342 12.75 -6.23 0.36
CA GLY A 342 13.69 -7.09 -0.39
C GLY A 342 13.25 -7.45 -1.82
N ALA A 343 12.27 -6.74 -2.40
CA ALA A 343 11.69 -7.11 -3.70
C ALA A 343 12.68 -7.11 -4.89
N HIS A 344 13.83 -6.45 -4.75
CA HIS A 344 14.96 -6.42 -5.69
C HIS A 344 15.97 -7.56 -5.49
N PHE A 345 15.82 -8.38 -4.46
CA PHE A 345 16.79 -9.43 -4.13
C PHE A 345 16.90 -10.50 -5.21
N GLY A 346 18.13 -10.97 -5.43
CA GLY A 346 18.45 -11.96 -6.46
C GLY A 346 18.41 -11.48 -7.92
N PHE A 347 18.19 -10.18 -8.20
CA PHE A 347 18.30 -9.58 -9.55
C PHE A 347 19.70 -9.03 -9.88
N HIS A 348 20.64 -9.05 -8.94
CA HIS A 348 22.04 -8.66 -9.18
C HIS A 348 22.99 -9.42 -8.24
N PRO A 349 24.18 -9.89 -8.67
CA PRO A 349 25.06 -10.74 -7.85
C PRO A 349 25.69 -10.06 -6.62
N LYS A 350 25.60 -8.74 -6.48
CA LYS A 350 25.96 -8.03 -5.23
C LYS A 350 24.77 -7.77 -4.29
N LEU A 351 23.54 -8.12 -4.68
CA LEU A 351 22.36 -8.06 -3.81
C LEU A 351 22.19 -9.39 -3.05
N PRO A 352 21.52 -9.36 -1.88
CA PRO A 352 21.12 -10.58 -1.18
C PRO A 352 20.28 -11.52 -2.07
N GLY A 353 20.26 -12.81 -1.73
CA GLY A 353 19.36 -13.79 -2.34
C GLY A 353 17.93 -13.64 -1.80
N SER A 354 16.93 -13.67 -2.68
CA SER A 354 15.53 -13.57 -2.27
C SER A 354 15.08 -14.75 -1.41
N ALA A 355 14.04 -14.54 -0.60
CA ALA A 355 13.48 -15.53 0.32
C ALA A 355 13.17 -16.87 -0.39
N LEU A 356 12.54 -16.82 -1.56
CA LEU A 356 12.24 -18.00 -2.39
C LEU A 356 13.50 -18.80 -2.77
N LYS A 357 14.60 -18.11 -3.12
CA LYS A 357 15.89 -18.75 -3.44
C LYS A 357 16.57 -19.35 -2.21
N GLN A 358 16.12 -19.00 -1.01
CA GLN A 358 16.52 -19.57 0.28
C GLN A 358 15.53 -20.62 0.81
N GLY A 359 14.58 -21.07 -0.03
CA GLY A 359 13.67 -22.19 0.24
C GLY A 359 12.36 -21.84 0.95
N VAL A 360 12.07 -20.56 1.15
CA VAL A 360 10.90 -20.09 1.91
C VAL A 360 9.57 -20.45 1.24
N ASP A 361 8.61 -20.97 2.01
CA ASP A 361 7.30 -21.40 1.52
C ASP A 361 6.43 -20.23 1.06
N LEU A 362 6.37 -19.14 1.82
CA LEU A 362 5.62 -17.91 1.47
C LEU A 362 6.49 -16.66 1.64
N ALA A 363 6.62 -15.86 0.58
CA ALA A 363 7.30 -14.56 0.60
C ALA A 363 6.34 -13.44 0.18
N VAL A 364 6.21 -12.37 0.97
CA VAL A 364 5.34 -11.23 0.65
C VAL A 364 6.18 -9.98 0.45
N GLN A 365 6.07 -9.33 -0.71
CA GLN A 365 6.95 -8.25 -1.16
C GLN A 365 6.18 -6.95 -1.42
N SER A 366 6.64 -5.81 -0.89
CA SER A 366 6.11 -4.49 -1.25
C SER A 366 6.76 -4.02 -2.54
N THR A 367 6.24 -4.48 -3.67
CA THR A 367 6.73 -4.11 -5.01
C THR A 367 6.95 -2.59 -5.13
N HIS A 368 6.03 -1.78 -4.60
CA HIS A 368 6.12 -0.31 -4.63
C HIS A 368 7.19 0.35 -3.73
N LYS A 369 7.88 -0.40 -2.84
CA LYS A 369 8.91 0.16 -1.93
C LYS A 369 10.31 0.15 -2.53
N VAL A 370 10.56 -0.70 -3.53
CA VAL A 370 11.91 -0.92 -4.11
C VAL A 370 11.89 -1.19 -5.62
N LEU A 371 10.72 -1.50 -6.19
CA LEU A 371 10.48 -1.67 -7.63
C LEU A 371 9.47 -0.61 -8.11
N CYS A 372 9.29 -0.50 -9.42
CA CYS A 372 8.61 0.63 -10.06
C CYS A 372 7.08 0.55 -10.13
N SER A 373 6.41 -0.16 -9.21
CA SER A 373 4.95 -0.25 -9.16
C SER A 373 4.32 0.85 -8.27
N LEU A 374 3.03 1.11 -8.42
CA LEU A 374 2.35 2.19 -7.70
C LEU A 374 2.17 1.85 -6.21
N THR A 375 2.26 2.85 -5.32
CA THR A 375 1.98 2.71 -3.87
C THR A 375 0.70 1.91 -3.63
N GLN A 376 0.69 1.08 -2.56
CA GLN A 376 -0.35 0.09 -2.23
C GLN A 376 -0.31 -1.20 -3.08
N SER A 377 0.38 -1.26 -4.23
CA SER A 377 0.56 -2.51 -4.97
C SER A 377 1.65 -3.42 -4.36
N SER A 378 1.44 -4.73 -4.34
CA SER A 378 2.35 -5.71 -3.72
C SER A 378 2.17 -7.09 -4.38
N MET A 379 3.06 -8.04 -4.10
CA MET A 379 2.91 -9.45 -4.50
C MET A 379 3.05 -10.38 -3.28
N LEU A 380 2.31 -11.50 -3.33
CA LEU A 380 2.56 -12.68 -2.49
C LEU A 380 3.03 -13.81 -3.39
N HIS A 381 4.14 -14.45 -3.02
CA HIS A 381 4.75 -15.55 -3.75
C HIS A 381 4.73 -16.81 -2.88
N MET A 382 4.47 -17.96 -3.50
CA MET A 382 4.53 -19.27 -2.86
C MET A 382 5.57 -20.16 -3.54
N ALA A 383 6.22 -21.02 -2.75
CA ALA A 383 7.04 -22.14 -3.20
C ALA A 383 6.76 -23.38 -2.33
N GLY A 384 7.13 -24.57 -2.83
CA GLY A 384 6.82 -25.83 -2.17
C GLY A 384 5.32 -26.14 -2.11
N ASP A 385 4.98 -27.17 -1.31
CA ASP A 385 3.63 -27.72 -1.16
C ASP A 385 3.19 -27.85 0.32
N ILE A 386 3.92 -27.25 1.27
CA ILE A 386 3.62 -27.34 2.72
C ILE A 386 2.37 -26.49 3.09
N VAL A 387 2.11 -25.41 2.35
CA VAL A 387 0.95 -24.53 2.58
C VAL A 387 -0.17 -24.80 1.58
N ASP A 388 -1.41 -24.78 2.06
CA ASP A 388 -2.60 -24.90 1.22
C ASP A 388 -2.86 -23.62 0.38
N ARG A 389 -2.62 -23.76 -0.93
CA ARG A 389 -2.89 -22.76 -1.98
C ARG A 389 -4.33 -22.23 -1.98
N GLU A 390 -5.32 -23.09 -1.74
CA GLU A 390 -6.73 -22.68 -1.78
C GLU A 390 -7.13 -21.92 -0.50
N ARG A 391 -6.51 -22.25 0.65
CA ARG A 391 -6.61 -21.38 1.84
C ARG A 391 -6.01 -20.00 1.61
N ILE A 392 -4.86 -19.89 0.93
CA ILE A 392 -4.27 -18.59 0.53
C ILE A 392 -5.26 -17.81 -0.35
N ARG A 393 -5.80 -18.43 -1.40
CA ARG A 393 -6.78 -17.81 -2.31
C ARG A 393 -8.04 -17.34 -1.58
N SER A 394 -8.62 -18.17 -0.71
CA SER A 394 -9.80 -17.83 0.09
C SER A 394 -9.54 -16.68 1.08
N CYS A 395 -8.36 -16.65 1.72
CA CYS A 395 -7.99 -15.54 2.59
C CYS A 395 -7.78 -14.24 1.79
N LEU A 396 -7.14 -14.30 0.61
CA LEU A 396 -6.99 -13.14 -0.28
C LEU A 396 -8.33 -12.61 -0.77
N GLN A 397 -9.30 -13.47 -1.09
CA GLN A 397 -10.66 -13.08 -1.45
C GLN A 397 -11.42 -12.42 -0.29
N THR A 398 -11.09 -12.79 0.95
CA THR A 398 -11.67 -12.19 2.17
C THR A 398 -11.07 -10.81 2.50
N LEU A 399 -9.80 -10.57 2.13
CA LEU A 399 -9.01 -9.42 2.56
C LEU A 399 -8.84 -8.32 1.49
N GLN A 400 -9.17 -8.61 0.23
CA GLN A 400 -9.06 -7.65 -0.87
C GLN A 400 -10.44 -7.14 -1.34
N SER A 401 -10.45 -5.99 -2.00
CA SER A 401 -11.67 -5.39 -2.56
C SER A 401 -12.29 -6.27 -3.64
N THR A 402 -13.62 -6.46 -3.61
CA THR A 402 -14.43 -7.02 -4.72
C THR A 402 -14.59 -6.05 -5.91
N SER A 403 -13.74 -5.03 -5.96
CA SER A 403 -13.53 -4.09 -7.06
C SER A 403 -12.07 -3.63 -6.95
N PRO A 404 -11.11 -4.45 -7.43
CA PRO A 404 -9.69 -4.15 -7.34
C PRO A 404 -9.33 -3.00 -8.30
N SER A 405 -8.33 -2.18 -7.94
CA SER A 405 -7.87 -1.13 -8.85
C SER A 405 -7.00 -1.72 -9.95
N TYR A 406 -7.51 -1.68 -11.18
CA TYR A 406 -6.79 -2.13 -12.38
C TYR A 406 -5.52 -1.32 -12.64
N LEU A 407 -5.47 -0.06 -12.21
CA LEU A 407 -4.24 0.75 -12.24
C LEU A 407 -3.13 0.16 -11.36
N LEU A 408 -3.47 -0.35 -10.16
CA LEU A 408 -2.50 -1.01 -9.28
C LEU A 408 -2.05 -2.35 -9.86
N LEU A 409 -2.98 -3.18 -10.35
CA LEU A 409 -2.67 -4.47 -11.00
C LEU A 409 -1.77 -4.28 -12.24
N ALA A 410 -2.09 -3.29 -13.08
CA ALA A 410 -1.28 -2.95 -14.26
C ALA A 410 0.12 -2.47 -13.88
N SER A 411 0.29 -1.79 -12.75
CA SER A 411 1.61 -1.36 -12.28
C SER A 411 2.49 -2.52 -11.81
N LEU A 412 1.89 -3.62 -11.33
CA LEU A 412 2.60 -4.86 -10.99
C LEU A 412 3.03 -5.62 -12.27
N ASP A 413 2.15 -5.67 -13.26
CA ASP A 413 2.43 -6.23 -14.58
C ASP A 413 3.54 -5.45 -15.31
N ALA A 414 3.46 -4.11 -15.30
CA ALA A 414 4.48 -3.23 -15.86
C ALA A 414 5.85 -3.34 -15.15
N ALA A 415 5.87 -3.41 -13.82
CA ALA A 415 7.12 -3.60 -13.06
C ALA A 415 7.73 -4.99 -13.33
N THR A 416 6.90 -6.03 -13.49
CA THR A 416 7.33 -7.37 -13.90
C THR A 416 7.95 -7.33 -15.30
N ALA A 417 7.30 -6.66 -16.25
CA ALA A 417 7.79 -6.50 -17.62
C ALA A 417 9.14 -5.75 -17.68
N GLN A 418 9.29 -4.65 -16.95
CA GLN A 418 10.54 -3.88 -16.87
C GLN A 418 11.71 -4.72 -16.34
N LEU A 419 11.49 -5.48 -15.27
CA LEU A 419 12.51 -6.38 -14.73
C LEU A 419 12.83 -7.55 -15.68
N ALA A 420 11.83 -8.08 -16.38
CA ALA A 420 12.01 -9.19 -17.32
C ALA A 420 12.81 -8.82 -18.58
N GLU A 421 12.86 -7.53 -18.96
CA GLU A 421 13.64 -7.05 -20.10
C GLU A 421 15.16 -7.14 -19.84
N ASN A 422 15.62 -6.68 -18.66
CA ASN A 422 17.04 -6.55 -18.31
C ASN A 422 17.40 -7.14 -16.92
N PRO A 423 17.01 -8.40 -16.60
CA PRO A 423 16.97 -8.94 -15.23
C PRO A 423 18.34 -9.17 -14.54
N LYS A 424 19.46 -8.89 -15.22
CA LYS A 424 20.83 -9.00 -14.69
C LYS A 424 21.56 -7.66 -14.59
N THR A 425 21.04 -6.62 -15.22
CA THR A 425 21.72 -5.33 -15.44
C THR A 425 20.91 -4.14 -14.94
N VAL A 426 19.60 -4.29 -14.74
CA VAL A 426 18.67 -3.23 -14.30
C VAL A 426 19.12 -2.53 -13.00
N PHE A 427 19.79 -3.23 -12.06
CA PHE A 427 20.30 -2.64 -10.82
C PHE A 427 21.75 -2.13 -10.88
N ASN A 428 22.45 -2.21 -12.03
CA ASN A 428 23.88 -1.90 -12.09
C ASN A 428 24.20 -0.46 -11.65
N GLU A 429 23.52 0.54 -12.24
CA GLU A 429 23.75 1.96 -11.92
C GLU A 429 23.42 2.28 -10.45
N ALA A 430 22.28 1.78 -9.94
CA ALA A 430 21.90 1.94 -8.54
C ALA A 430 22.94 1.35 -7.57
N ILE A 431 23.51 0.18 -7.91
CA ILE A 431 24.57 -0.47 -7.11
C ILE A 431 25.89 0.28 -7.20
N GLU A 432 26.26 0.83 -8.37
CA GLU A 432 27.47 1.64 -8.53
C GLU A 432 27.35 2.96 -7.74
N LEU A 433 26.21 3.65 -7.85
CA LEU A 433 25.90 4.85 -7.07
C LEU A 433 25.88 4.58 -5.57
N ALA A 434 25.31 3.47 -5.12
CA ALA A 434 25.28 3.09 -3.70
C ALA A 434 26.67 2.80 -3.14
N ILE A 435 27.54 2.14 -3.91
CA ILE A 435 28.94 1.87 -3.53
C ILE A 435 29.74 3.17 -3.48
N GLU A 436 29.61 4.04 -4.48
CA GLU A 436 30.27 5.36 -4.52
C GLU A 436 29.83 6.23 -3.32
N ALA A 437 28.52 6.33 -3.09
CA ALA A 437 27.96 7.04 -1.93
C ALA A 437 28.53 6.50 -0.61
N THR A 438 28.49 5.18 -0.42
CA THR A 438 28.99 4.51 0.79
C THR A 438 30.47 4.80 1.04
N GLN A 439 31.31 4.71 -0.01
CA GLN A 439 32.75 4.99 0.09
C GLN A 439 33.02 6.45 0.47
N ILE A 440 32.31 7.40 -0.14
CA ILE A 440 32.50 8.83 0.17
C ILE A 440 31.97 9.14 1.57
N ILE A 441 30.81 8.61 1.98
CA ILE A 441 30.21 8.87 3.30
C ILE A 441 31.08 8.28 4.42
N LYS A 442 31.65 7.07 4.27
CA LYS A 442 32.62 6.49 5.22
C LYS A 442 33.91 7.33 5.39
N SER A 443 34.15 8.36 4.56
CA SER A 443 35.27 9.31 4.70
C SER A 443 34.92 10.61 5.43
N ILE A 444 33.65 10.84 5.80
CA ILE A 444 33.19 12.08 6.43
C ILE A 444 33.40 12.01 7.96
N PRO A 445 34.14 12.95 8.60
CA PRO A 445 34.39 12.91 10.03
C PRO A 445 33.10 12.94 10.87
N GLY A 446 33.02 12.06 11.87
CA GLY A 446 31.87 11.95 12.76
C GLY A 446 30.64 11.26 12.15
N ILE A 447 30.74 10.65 10.97
CA ILE A 447 29.66 9.86 10.37
C ILE A 447 30.10 8.40 10.23
N SER A 448 29.38 7.50 10.91
CA SER A 448 29.50 6.06 10.71
C SER A 448 28.58 5.60 9.58
N VAL A 449 28.85 4.44 8.97
CA VAL A 449 27.91 3.78 8.03
C VAL A 449 27.77 2.33 8.45
N LEU A 450 26.53 1.86 8.55
CA LEU A 450 26.17 0.54 9.04
C LEU A 450 26.74 -0.54 8.12
N ASP A 451 27.31 -1.59 8.72
CA ASP A 451 27.63 -2.83 8.03
C ASP A 451 27.45 -4.03 8.97
N PHE A 452 27.58 -5.23 8.42
CA PHE A 452 27.28 -6.49 9.10
C PHE A 452 28.13 -6.72 10.36
N SER A 453 29.30 -6.07 10.49
CA SER A 453 30.14 -6.18 11.70
C SER A 453 29.49 -5.57 12.95
N SER A 454 28.41 -4.81 12.78
CA SER A 454 27.60 -4.27 13.88
C SER A 454 26.68 -5.30 14.57
N PHE A 455 26.65 -6.56 14.11
CA PHE A 455 25.83 -7.63 14.70
C PHE A 455 26.57 -8.97 14.75
N SER A 456 26.30 -9.76 15.79
CA SER A 456 27.06 -10.97 16.13
C SER A 456 26.92 -12.13 15.14
N ASN A 457 25.75 -12.25 14.49
CA ASN A 457 25.37 -13.42 13.67
C ASN A 457 24.77 -13.01 12.31
N ILE A 458 25.15 -11.85 11.77
CA ILE A 458 24.70 -11.34 10.47
C ILE A 458 25.88 -11.34 9.48
N SER A 459 25.67 -11.87 8.29
CA SER A 459 26.66 -11.88 7.19
C SER A 459 26.32 -10.94 6.04
N THR A 460 25.07 -10.44 5.98
CA THR A 460 24.48 -9.88 4.76
C THR A 460 23.61 -8.67 5.08
N ILE A 461 23.84 -7.57 4.36
CA ILE A 461 23.04 -6.34 4.36
C ILE A 461 22.79 -5.90 2.91
N ASP A 462 21.60 -5.38 2.64
CA ASP A 462 21.24 -4.78 1.35
C ASP A 462 22.07 -3.52 1.05
N LEU A 463 22.87 -3.58 -0.02
CA LEU A 463 23.70 -2.45 -0.48
C LEU A 463 22.89 -1.21 -0.88
N LEU A 464 21.59 -1.35 -1.20
CA LEU A 464 20.71 -0.23 -1.56
C LEU A 464 20.05 0.44 -0.34
N ARG A 465 20.37 0.01 0.89
CA ARG A 465 19.92 0.62 2.16
C ARG A 465 21.11 1.22 2.92
N ILE A 466 21.45 2.46 2.59
CA ILE A 466 22.57 3.16 3.23
C ILE A 466 22.08 3.73 4.57
N THR A 467 22.43 3.06 5.67
CA THR A 467 22.16 3.56 7.03
C THR A 467 23.42 4.24 7.59
N ILE A 468 23.29 5.49 8.04
CA ILE A 468 24.39 6.30 8.59
C ILE A 468 24.18 6.61 10.07
N GLY A 469 25.28 6.77 10.80
CA GLY A 469 25.32 6.99 12.25
C GLY A 469 25.82 8.37 12.60
N LEU A 470 25.13 9.05 13.52
CA LEU A 470 25.26 10.51 13.75
C LEU A 470 25.60 10.89 15.20
N TRP A 471 25.68 9.92 16.13
CA TRP A 471 25.96 10.18 17.54
C TRP A 471 27.31 10.88 17.78
N GLN A 472 28.30 10.66 16.91
CA GLN A 472 29.60 11.34 16.95
C GLN A 472 29.53 12.83 16.55
N LEU A 473 28.43 13.30 15.96
CA LEU A 473 28.12 14.73 15.76
C LEU A 473 27.29 15.32 16.92
N GLY A 474 26.89 14.51 17.91
CA GLY A 474 25.97 14.91 18.98
C GLY A 474 24.51 15.11 18.53
N LEU A 475 24.18 14.71 17.30
CA LEU A 475 22.87 14.83 16.67
C LEU A 475 22.08 13.52 16.74
N SER A 476 20.77 13.64 16.90
CA SER A 476 19.81 12.58 16.55
C SER A 476 19.56 12.53 15.04
N GLY A 477 19.01 11.42 14.55
CA GLY A 477 18.55 11.31 13.17
C GLY A 477 17.46 12.32 12.83
N TYR A 478 16.52 12.56 13.76
CA TYR A 478 15.45 13.55 13.60
C TYR A 478 15.98 15.00 13.47
N GLU A 479 16.99 15.38 14.26
CA GLU A 479 17.65 16.70 14.11
C GLU A 479 18.36 16.81 12.75
N ALA A 480 19.05 15.75 12.31
CA ALA A 480 19.81 15.75 11.06
C ALA A 480 18.93 15.71 9.80
N ASP A 481 17.85 14.91 9.77
CA ASP A 481 16.91 14.85 8.65
C ASP A 481 16.27 16.21 8.40
N LYS A 482 15.87 16.89 9.48
CA LYS A 482 15.29 18.24 9.41
C LYS A 482 16.24 19.22 8.72
N ILE A 483 17.53 19.19 9.05
CA ILE A 483 18.56 20.07 8.46
C ILE A 483 18.83 19.68 7.00
N LEU A 484 18.99 18.39 6.70
CA LEU A 484 19.17 17.90 5.33
C LEU A 484 17.99 18.29 4.43
N CYS A 485 16.77 18.22 4.96
CA CYS A 485 15.54 18.57 4.27
C CYS A 485 15.43 20.08 4.04
N SER A 486 15.64 20.92 5.06
CA SER A 486 15.50 22.38 4.93
C SER A 486 16.63 23.03 4.12
N ASP A 487 17.88 22.63 4.35
CA ASP A 487 19.06 23.39 3.91
C ASP A 487 19.66 22.82 2.62
N HIS A 488 19.38 21.54 2.33
CA HIS A 488 19.94 20.83 1.17
C HIS A 488 18.88 20.16 0.29
N GLY A 489 17.63 20.05 0.75
CA GLY A 489 16.53 19.37 0.04
C GLY A 489 16.80 17.89 -0.17
N VAL A 490 17.34 17.24 0.86
CA VAL A 490 17.61 15.79 0.96
C VAL A 490 16.73 15.23 2.08
N ILE A 491 15.98 14.17 1.80
CA ILE A 491 15.00 13.57 2.73
C ILE A 491 15.43 12.12 2.97
N ALA A 492 15.48 11.68 4.24
CA ALA A 492 15.73 10.28 4.56
C ALA A 492 14.46 9.43 4.43
N GLU A 493 14.66 8.13 4.19
CA GLU A 493 13.60 7.11 4.16
C GLU A 493 13.18 6.72 5.60
N LEU A 494 14.11 6.78 6.57
CA LEU A 494 13.82 6.64 8.00
C LEU A 494 14.81 7.47 8.84
N ALA A 495 14.26 8.31 9.72
CA ALA A 495 14.99 8.94 10.81
C ALA A 495 14.80 8.15 12.11
N GLY A 496 15.93 7.80 12.74
CA GLY A 496 15.99 7.18 14.06
C GLY A 496 16.50 8.13 15.14
N THR A 497 16.63 7.62 16.36
CA THR A 497 17.21 8.36 17.50
C THR A 497 18.69 8.70 17.29
N ARG A 498 19.44 7.82 16.59
CA ARG A 498 20.91 7.89 16.42
C ARG A 498 21.37 7.81 14.97
N SER A 499 20.46 7.56 14.02
CA SER A 499 20.76 7.13 12.66
C SER A 499 19.81 7.72 11.60
N LEU A 500 20.24 7.71 10.34
CA LEU A 500 19.41 7.98 9.16
C LEU A 500 19.56 6.85 8.13
N THR A 501 18.46 6.44 7.51
CA THR A 501 18.45 5.44 6.43
C THR A 501 18.05 6.09 5.12
N PHE A 502 18.78 5.79 4.04
CA PHE A 502 18.48 6.21 2.67
C PHE A 502 18.26 4.99 1.78
N ALA A 503 17.26 5.08 0.89
CA ALA A 503 16.98 4.09 -0.13
C ALA A 503 17.59 4.52 -1.48
N ILE A 504 18.40 3.65 -2.09
CA ILE A 504 18.94 3.87 -3.43
C ILE A 504 18.11 3.04 -4.42
N ASN A 505 17.25 3.72 -5.19
CA ASN A 505 16.25 3.09 -6.05
C ASN A 505 16.66 3.17 -7.53
N LEU A 506 15.95 2.45 -8.41
CA LEU A 506 16.19 2.46 -9.86
C LEU A 506 16.05 3.85 -10.52
N GLY A 507 15.45 4.83 -9.84
CA GLY A 507 15.35 6.22 -10.29
C GLY A 507 16.31 7.20 -9.60
N THR A 508 17.17 6.74 -8.67
CA THR A 508 18.16 7.59 -7.99
C THR A 508 19.30 7.92 -8.95
N CYS A 509 19.65 9.20 -9.12
CA CYS A 509 20.70 9.62 -10.04
C CYS A 509 21.93 10.21 -9.32
N ARG A 510 23.03 10.36 -10.05
CA ARG A 510 24.30 10.95 -9.55
C ARG A 510 24.11 12.28 -8.82
N ARG A 511 23.22 13.16 -9.30
CA ARG A 511 22.93 14.46 -8.67
C ARG A 511 22.34 14.31 -7.25
N ASP A 512 21.60 13.25 -6.98
CA ASP A 512 20.98 13.01 -5.68
C ASP A 512 22.06 12.55 -4.67
N ILE A 513 22.96 11.68 -5.11
CA ILE A 513 24.16 11.27 -4.35
C ILE A 513 25.05 12.48 -4.05
N GLU A 514 25.32 13.34 -5.03
CA GLU A 514 26.11 14.56 -4.85
C GLU A 514 25.49 15.51 -3.81
N ARG A 515 24.16 15.68 -3.81
CA ARG A 515 23.44 16.49 -2.81
C ARG A 515 23.46 15.87 -1.41
N LEU A 516 23.26 14.55 -1.30
CA LEU A 516 23.39 13.81 -0.04
C LEU A 516 24.80 13.96 0.54
N VAL A 517 25.83 13.65 -0.25
CA VAL A 517 27.25 13.79 0.14
C VAL A 517 27.60 15.22 0.53
N PHE A 518 27.08 16.23 -0.18
CA PHE A 518 27.30 17.64 0.16
C PHE A 518 26.67 17.98 1.51
N GLY A 519 25.40 17.63 1.73
CA GLY A 519 24.71 17.94 2.99
C GLY A 519 25.32 17.25 4.20
N LEU A 520 25.74 15.98 4.06
CA LEU A 520 26.46 15.26 5.12
C LEU A 520 27.83 15.89 5.44
N LYS A 521 28.53 16.45 4.43
CA LYS A 521 29.78 17.21 4.66
C LYS A 521 29.53 18.55 5.39
N GLN A 522 28.43 19.24 5.08
CA GLN A 522 28.04 20.47 5.81
C GLN A 522 27.64 20.17 7.26
N LEU A 523 26.85 19.11 7.52
CA LEU A 523 26.56 18.63 8.87
C LEU A 523 27.84 18.33 9.64
N SER A 524 28.74 17.52 9.07
CA SER A 524 30.03 17.20 9.68
C SER A 524 30.83 18.47 10.00
N THR A 525 30.99 19.39 9.06
CA THR A 525 31.75 20.64 9.24
C THR A 525 31.12 21.56 10.31
N THR A 526 29.80 21.51 10.49
CA THR A 526 29.06 22.35 11.45
C THR A 526 29.07 21.79 12.87
N PHE A 527 28.98 20.47 13.01
CA PHE A 527 28.75 19.81 14.30
C PHE A 527 29.95 19.01 14.84
N PHE A 528 30.88 18.56 13.97
CA PHE A 528 32.07 17.79 14.40
C PHE A 528 33.09 18.69 15.11
N ARG A 529 33.03 18.72 16.45
CA ARG A 529 33.98 19.45 17.31
C ARG A 529 35.06 18.52 17.81
N TYR A 530 36.32 18.78 17.44
CA TYR A 530 37.49 18.12 18.02
C TYR A 530 37.46 18.25 19.56
N GLY A 531 37.17 17.14 20.27
CA GLY A 531 37.10 17.07 21.73
C GLY A 531 35.79 17.57 22.38
N GLY A 532 34.71 17.75 21.62
CA GLY A 532 33.46 18.35 22.12
C GLY A 532 32.43 17.38 22.68
N SER A 533 32.49 17.09 23.99
CA SER A 533 31.43 16.53 24.86
C SER A 533 30.43 15.54 24.23
N GLU A 534 30.58 14.26 24.54
CA GLU A 534 29.45 13.33 24.48
C GLU A 534 28.25 13.92 25.24
N ARG A 535 27.09 14.08 24.57
CA ARG A 535 25.82 14.14 25.30
C ARG A 535 25.70 12.78 25.99
N LYS A 536 25.52 12.73 27.32
CA LYS A 536 25.18 11.48 28.02
C LYS A 536 23.82 10.99 27.52
N LEU A 537 23.86 10.11 26.53
CA LEU A 537 22.70 9.39 26.04
C LEU A 537 22.18 8.47 27.15
N LEU A 538 20.88 8.20 27.14
CA LEU A 538 20.26 7.31 28.10
C LEU A 538 20.69 5.88 27.77
N ASN A 539 21.65 5.33 28.53
CA ASN A 539 21.99 3.91 28.46
C ASN A 539 20.78 3.10 28.95
N THR A 540 20.12 2.42 28.00
CA THR A 540 19.15 1.36 28.28
C THR A 540 19.71 0.06 27.72
N ASP A 541 20.01 -0.90 28.60
CA ASP A 541 20.75 -2.13 28.26
C ASP A 541 19.94 -3.16 27.43
N CYS A 542 18.75 -2.79 26.94
CA CYS A 542 17.89 -3.62 26.12
C CYS A 542 17.09 -2.78 25.10
N ALA A 543 16.52 -3.44 24.10
CA ALA A 543 15.59 -2.80 23.16
C ALA A 543 14.31 -2.31 23.87
N PRO A 544 13.66 -1.23 23.41
CA PRO A 544 12.48 -0.66 24.07
C PRO A 544 11.28 -1.62 24.19
N PHE A 545 11.13 -2.52 23.23
CA PHE A 545 10.05 -3.51 23.15
C PHE A 545 10.41 -4.87 23.80
N ALA A 546 11.60 -5.00 24.39
CA ALA A 546 12.05 -6.27 24.99
C ALA A 546 11.47 -6.51 26.40
N ASP A 547 10.85 -5.51 27.02
CA ASP A 547 10.25 -5.55 28.35
C ASP A 547 8.73 -5.39 28.27
N PHE A 548 8.06 -6.53 28.12
CA PHE A 548 6.62 -6.66 27.92
C PHE A 548 6.08 -7.84 28.74
N GLY A 549 4.81 -7.77 29.14
CA GLY A 549 4.13 -8.87 29.83
C GLY A 549 2.74 -9.08 29.26
N THR A 550 2.52 -10.19 28.55
CA THR A 550 1.22 -10.50 27.93
C THR A 550 0.19 -10.92 28.99
N ARG A 551 -1.00 -10.32 28.95
CA ARG A 551 -2.16 -10.63 29.80
C ARG A 551 -3.39 -11.07 29.02
N LEU A 552 -3.53 -10.59 27.79
CA LEU A 552 -4.52 -11.01 26.80
C LEU A 552 -3.80 -11.28 25.48
N SER A 553 -4.36 -12.12 24.62
CA SER A 553 -3.94 -12.15 23.20
C SER A 553 -4.30 -10.83 22.50
N PRO A 554 -3.62 -10.48 21.38
CA PRO A 554 -3.97 -9.29 20.60
C PRO A 554 -5.44 -9.25 20.17
N ARG A 555 -6.03 -10.43 19.89
CA ARG A 555 -7.45 -10.57 19.54
C ARG A 555 -8.37 -10.25 20.71
N GLU A 556 -8.11 -10.82 21.89
CA GLU A 556 -8.93 -10.57 23.08
C GLU A 556 -8.87 -9.09 23.48
N ALA A 557 -7.68 -8.49 23.50
CA ALA A 557 -7.53 -7.07 23.80
C ALA A 557 -8.20 -6.17 22.76
N PHE A 558 -8.15 -6.52 21.47
CA PHE A 558 -8.85 -5.79 20.41
C PHE A 558 -10.38 -5.78 20.62
N PHE A 559 -10.98 -6.92 21.01
CA PHE A 559 -12.42 -7.01 21.26
C PHE A 559 -12.87 -6.68 22.70
N ALA A 560 -11.94 -6.57 23.66
CA ALA A 560 -12.24 -6.20 25.05
C ALA A 560 -12.90 -4.81 25.17
N SER A 561 -13.70 -4.62 26.22
CA SER A 561 -14.14 -3.27 26.64
C SER A 561 -12.94 -2.44 27.08
N LYS A 562 -12.97 -1.13 26.82
CA LYS A 562 -11.83 -0.22 27.05
C LYS A 562 -12.27 1.03 27.80
N ARG A 563 -11.36 1.60 28.57
CA ARG A 563 -11.48 2.94 29.18
C ARG A 563 -10.31 3.82 28.77
N ARG A 564 -10.51 5.14 28.76
CA ARG A 564 -9.43 6.12 28.63
C ARG A 564 -8.89 6.45 30.02
N VAL A 565 -7.56 6.50 30.13
CA VAL A 565 -6.81 6.92 31.32
C VAL A 565 -5.77 7.96 30.93
N SER A 566 -5.24 8.75 31.87
CA SER A 566 -4.01 9.52 31.60
C SER A 566 -2.80 8.60 31.45
N VAL A 567 -1.70 9.08 30.84
CA VAL A 567 -0.47 8.28 30.71
C VAL A 567 0.18 7.95 32.07
N ALA A 568 -0.05 8.76 33.11
CA ALA A 568 0.41 8.43 34.46
C ALA A 568 -0.39 7.27 35.09
N GLU A 569 -1.68 7.16 34.75
CA GLU A 569 -2.59 6.11 35.23
C GLU A 569 -2.56 4.84 34.37
N SER A 570 -1.87 4.84 33.21
CA SER A 570 -1.77 3.67 32.33
C SER A 570 -0.65 2.70 32.74
N LEU A 571 0.27 3.11 33.61
CA LEU A 571 1.40 2.29 34.05
C LEU A 571 0.92 1.05 34.83
N GLY A 572 1.26 -0.14 34.32
CA GLY A 572 0.84 -1.43 34.90
C GLY A 572 -0.55 -1.91 34.43
N GLU A 573 -1.30 -1.08 33.72
CA GLU A 573 -2.56 -1.48 33.07
C GLU A 573 -2.30 -2.30 31.79
N VAL A 574 -3.31 -3.02 31.31
CA VAL A 574 -3.24 -3.78 30.06
C VAL A 574 -3.69 -2.91 28.89
N SER A 575 -2.84 -2.75 27.87
CA SER A 575 -3.13 -1.88 26.73
C SER A 575 -4.32 -2.38 25.92
N GLY A 576 -5.26 -1.47 25.66
CA GLY A 576 -6.37 -1.67 24.72
C GLY A 576 -6.04 -1.23 23.29
N GLU A 577 -4.91 -0.56 23.07
CA GLU A 577 -4.49 -0.02 21.78
C GLU A 577 -3.04 -0.38 21.42
N ILE A 578 -2.70 -0.18 20.15
CA ILE A 578 -1.38 -0.48 19.60
C ILE A 578 -0.60 0.82 19.44
N ILE A 579 0.66 0.86 19.86
CA ILE A 579 1.40 2.13 19.92
C ILE A 579 2.77 1.96 19.26
N CYS A 580 2.92 2.62 18.10
CA CYS A 580 4.09 2.54 17.25
C CYS A 580 4.66 3.95 16.98
N PRO A 581 5.97 4.18 17.15
CA PRO A 581 6.68 5.21 16.41
C PRO A 581 6.55 4.94 14.89
N TYR A 582 6.31 5.98 14.10
CA TYR A 582 6.12 5.88 12.66
C TYR A 582 6.88 6.97 11.89
N PRO A 583 7.61 6.62 10.80
CA PRO A 583 8.00 5.26 10.40
C PRO A 583 8.90 4.59 11.48
N PRO A 584 9.09 3.26 11.47
CA PRO A 584 8.62 2.28 10.49
C PRO A 584 7.29 1.58 10.83
N GLY A 585 6.63 1.89 11.96
CA GLY A 585 5.39 1.23 12.37
C GLY A 585 5.58 -0.10 13.12
N ILE A 586 6.73 -0.26 13.78
CA ILE A 586 6.99 -1.35 14.72
C ILE A 586 6.36 -1.02 16.08
N PRO A 587 5.53 -1.89 16.67
CA PRO A 587 4.88 -1.60 17.95
C PRO A 587 5.86 -1.64 19.13
N VAL A 588 5.87 -0.59 19.94
CA VAL A 588 6.49 -0.64 21.28
C VAL A 588 5.52 -1.35 22.23
N VAL A 589 4.23 -1.00 22.17
CA VAL A 589 3.15 -1.65 22.95
C VAL A 589 2.13 -2.28 22.00
N ILE A 590 1.79 -3.54 22.26
CA ILE A 590 0.78 -4.33 21.55
C ILE A 590 -0.47 -4.48 22.45
N PRO A 591 -1.70 -4.47 21.88
CA PRO A 591 -2.91 -4.72 22.66
C PRO A 591 -2.83 -6.04 23.42
N GLY A 592 -3.11 -6.00 24.72
CA GLY A 592 -3.03 -7.17 25.60
C GLY A 592 -1.71 -7.33 26.36
N GLU A 593 -0.70 -6.51 26.07
CA GLU A 593 0.49 -6.36 26.92
C GLU A 593 0.24 -5.38 28.08
N VAL A 594 0.92 -5.60 29.20
CA VAL A 594 1.05 -4.63 30.29
C VAL A 594 1.93 -3.46 29.86
N ILE A 595 1.44 -2.24 30.08
CA ILE A 595 2.17 -1.00 29.80
C ILE A 595 3.28 -0.83 30.85
N THR A 596 4.55 -0.93 30.41
CA THR A 596 5.73 -0.79 31.27
C THR A 596 6.27 0.65 31.27
N ALA A 597 6.96 1.04 32.35
CA ALA A 597 7.60 2.36 32.43
C ALA A 597 8.60 2.57 31.28
N ARG A 598 9.44 1.55 30.99
CA ARG A 598 10.41 1.59 29.89
C ARG A 598 9.75 1.85 28.53
N ALA A 599 8.59 1.24 28.27
CA ALA A 599 7.83 1.49 27.04
C ALA A 599 7.32 2.94 26.96
N LEU A 600 6.78 3.47 28.06
CA LEU A 600 6.30 4.86 28.13
C LEU A 600 7.43 5.88 28.00
N ASP A 601 8.54 5.71 28.75
CA ASP A 601 9.70 6.59 28.73
C ASP A 601 10.31 6.69 27.33
N TYR A 602 10.44 5.55 26.63
CA TYR A 602 10.89 5.52 25.24
C TYR A 602 9.91 6.21 24.29
N LEU A 603 8.61 5.91 24.38
CA LEU A 603 7.58 6.51 23.52
C LEU A 603 7.51 8.03 23.67
N LEU A 604 7.56 8.53 24.92
CA LEU A 604 7.65 9.97 25.20
C LEU A 604 8.97 10.56 24.72
N GLY A 605 10.09 9.84 24.88
CA GLY A 605 11.41 10.24 24.39
C GLY A 605 11.45 10.45 22.88
N VAL A 606 11.05 9.45 22.08
CA VAL A 606 11.05 9.58 20.60
C VAL A 606 10.04 10.62 20.11
N LYS A 607 8.87 10.72 20.76
CA LYS A 607 7.87 11.76 20.46
C LYS A 607 8.45 13.17 20.69
N ASN A 608 9.13 13.39 21.81
CA ASN A 608 9.77 14.67 22.13
C ASN A 608 10.91 15.03 21.17
N ASN A 609 11.57 14.02 20.57
CA ASN A 609 12.57 14.21 19.51
C ASN A 609 11.95 14.40 18.11
N GLY A 610 10.61 14.35 17.98
CA GLY A 610 9.88 14.64 16.74
C GLY A 610 9.28 13.43 16.01
N ALA A 611 9.38 12.22 16.56
CA ALA A 611 8.75 11.04 15.95
C ALA A 611 7.22 11.12 16.03
N VAL A 612 6.53 10.71 14.95
CA VAL A 612 5.06 10.61 14.93
C VAL A 612 4.64 9.32 15.64
N ILE A 613 3.70 9.43 16.59
CA ILE A 613 3.08 8.26 17.23
C ILE A 613 1.82 7.87 16.46
N SER A 614 1.74 6.59 16.08
CA SER A 614 0.64 5.99 15.33
C SER A 614 0.00 4.83 16.12
N GLY A 615 -1.24 4.50 15.78
CA GLY A 615 -2.06 3.47 16.43
C GLY A 615 -2.71 3.91 17.75
N ALA A 616 -2.06 4.77 18.54
CA ALA A 616 -2.64 5.37 19.74
C ALA A 616 -3.84 6.27 19.40
N SER A 617 -4.90 6.18 20.19
CA SER A 617 -6.10 7.03 20.08
C SER A 617 -5.86 8.49 20.48
N ASP A 618 -4.70 8.78 21.06
CA ASP A 618 -4.17 10.11 21.33
C ASP A 618 -2.67 10.12 20.96
N SER A 619 -2.36 10.66 19.78
CA SER A 619 -0.98 10.76 19.27
C SER A 619 -0.12 11.76 20.05
N GLN A 620 -0.70 12.55 20.96
CA GLN A 620 0.05 13.37 21.90
C GLN A 620 0.46 12.62 23.17
N LEU A 621 0.00 11.37 23.39
CA LEU A 621 0.29 10.59 24.60
C LEU A 621 0.04 11.42 25.87
N SER A 622 -1.11 12.09 25.93
CA SER A 622 -1.64 12.67 27.17
C SER A 622 -2.60 11.69 27.86
N SER A 623 -3.21 10.80 27.08
CA SER A 623 -4.09 9.73 27.49
C SER A 623 -3.87 8.46 26.66
N MET A 624 -4.30 7.31 27.18
CA MET A 624 -4.25 6.00 26.50
C MET A 624 -5.55 5.22 26.71
N LEU A 625 -5.81 4.24 25.85
CA LEU A 625 -6.86 3.24 26.04
C LEU A 625 -6.31 1.98 26.70
N VAL A 626 -6.91 1.58 27.81
CA VAL A 626 -6.61 0.35 28.54
C VAL A 626 -7.83 -0.57 28.59
N CYS A 627 -7.60 -1.88 28.66
CA CYS A 627 -8.66 -2.87 28.80
C CYS A 627 -9.34 -2.77 30.16
N ASN A 628 -10.66 -2.96 30.19
CA ASN A 628 -11.40 -3.23 31.41
C ASN A 628 -11.32 -4.74 31.69
N LEU A 629 -10.59 -5.10 32.75
CA LEU A 629 -10.39 -6.47 33.25
C LEU A 629 -11.03 -6.66 34.63
#